data_AF-A0A4P5Y2X4-F1
#
_entry.id   AF-A0A4P5Y2X4-F1
#
_cell.length_a   1.000
_cell.length_b   1.000
_cell.length_c   1.000
_cell.angle_alpha   90.00
_cell.angle_beta   90.00
_cell.angle_gamma   90.00
#
_symmetry.space_group_name_H-M   'P 1'
#
loop_
_entity.id
_entity.type
_entity.pdbx_description
1 polymer ?
#
loop_
_entity_poly.entity_id
_entity_poly.type
_entity_poly.pdbx_seq_one_letter_code
_entity_poly.pdbx_strand_id
1 'polypeptide(L)'
;MAKRIWVTADTHFGHTEAIGLFARPVAINDVRSMDELLIDRINSRVNRRDHLLHLGDFTGPRIWKGDEGEVSMQYAKGLRERIFCETIEIVRGNHDPARKRLKKIFSDAHEILSFKGWAGGQERVVCCHYPMRTWQGIFDGAMHLYGHTHGAFESIGRSTDVGVDCWEYGPVLLDDVLARIAEQPAPKRAEIPPRRQAMQNPKIASIIH
;
A
#
# COMPACT_ATOMS: atom_id res chain seq x y z
N MET A 1 23.83 -8.26 -7.32
CA MET A 1 23.19 -8.19 -5.99
C MET A 1 21.99 -9.12 -6.00
N ALA A 2 21.65 -9.72 -4.87
CA ALA A 2 20.41 -10.50 -4.74
C ALA A 2 19.20 -9.58 -4.94
N LYS A 3 18.14 -10.11 -5.58
CA LYS A 3 16.88 -9.39 -5.80
C LYS A 3 16.23 -9.07 -4.45
N ARG A 4 15.98 -7.79 -4.17
CA ARG A 4 15.26 -7.35 -2.96
C ARG A 4 13.81 -7.03 -3.28
N ILE A 5 12.95 -7.05 -2.27
CA ILE A 5 11.58 -6.55 -2.38
C ILE A 5 11.44 -5.31 -1.52
N TRP A 6 10.87 -4.28 -2.13
CA TRP A 6 10.55 -3.00 -1.54
C TRP A 6 9.05 -2.81 -1.53
N VAL A 7 8.54 -2.03 -0.59
CA VAL A 7 7.13 -1.69 -0.49
C VAL A 7 6.95 -0.19 -0.26
N THR A 8 5.92 0.39 -0.87
CA THR A 8 5.53 1.79 -0.71
C THR A 8 4.03 1.93 -1.00
N ALA A 9 3.41 3.06 -0.68
CA ALA A 9 2.05 3.41 -1.10
C ALA A 9 1.90 4.94 -1.26
N ASP A 10 0.76 5.38 -1.78
CA ASP A 10 0.29 6.76 -1.70
C ASP A 10 1.26 7.79 -2.31
N THR A 11 1.93 7.45 -3.41
CA THR A 11 2.80 8.41 -4.09
C THR A 11 2.00 9.62 -4.59
N HIS A 12 0.74 9.44 -4.97
CA HIS A 12 -0.15 10.51 -5.43
C HIS A 12 0.50 11.43 -6.48
N PHE A 13 1.21 10.84 -7.45
CA PHE A 13 1.88 11.64 -8.47
C PHE A 13 0.88 12.54 -9.21
N GLY A 14 1.26 13.80 -9.40
CA GLY A 14 0.43 14.83 -10.01
C GLY A 14 -0.73 15.32 -9.14
N HIS A 15 -0.72 15.08 -7.82
CA HIS A 15 -1.75 15.57 -6.87
C HIS A 15 -1.25 16.80 -6.11
N THR A 16 -1.60 17.99 -6.57
CA THR A 16 -1.12 19.25 -5.97
C THR A 16 -1.56 19.40 -4.50
N GLU A 17 -2.79 19.01 -4.19
CA GLU A 17 -3.39 19.12 -2.86
C GLU A 17 -2.71 18.22 -1.83
N ALA A 18 -2.13 17.09 -2.25
CA ALA A 18 -1.39 16.17 -1.39
C ALA A 18 -0.22 16.87 -0.67
N ILE A 19 0.36 17.91 -1.27
CA ILE A 19 1.48 18.66 -0.66
C ILE A 19 1.04 19.27 0.67
N GLY A 20 -0.08 19.98 0.67
CA GLY A 20 -0.62 20.61 1.87
C GLY A 20 -1.27 19.62 2.83
N LEU A 21 -2.03 18.66 2.30
CA LEU A 21 -2.77 17.68 3.10
C LEU A 21 -1.85 16.77 3.92
N PHE A 22 -0.71 16.38 3.36
CA PHE A 22 0.21 15.42 3.97
C PHE A 22 1.57 16.03 4.33
N ALA A 23 1.64 17.37 4.36
CA ALA A 23 2.84 18.14 4.72
C ALA A 23 4.11 17.69 3.96
N ARG A 24 4.00 17.49 2.64
CA ARG A 24 5.14 17.08 1.82
C ARG A 24 6.16 18.23 1.72
N PRO A 25 7.48 17.93 1.69
CA PRO A 25 8.52 18.91 1.95
C PRO A 25 8.91 19.69 0.69
N VAL A 26 7.92 20.27 0.01
CA VAL A 26 8.09 21.11 -1.18
C VAL A 26 7.20 22.35 -1.06
N ALA A 27 7.41 23.34 -1.93
CA ALA A 27 6.55 24.51 -1.96
C ALA A 27 5.10 24.12 -2.27
N ILE A 28 4.14 24.75 -1.59
CA ILE A 28 2.71 24.57 -1.91
C ILE A 28 2.50 24.92 -3.39
N ASN A 29 1.69 24.11 -4.08
CA ASN A 29 1.42 24.18 -5.52
C ASN A 29 2.55 23.74 -6.47
N ASP A 30 3.70 23.30 -5.95
CA ASP A 30 4.80 22.77 -6.78
C ASP A 30 4.74 21.24 -6.91
N VAL A 31 3.71 20.76 -7.59
CA VAL A 31 3.48 19.33 -7.83
C VAL A 31 4.61 18.68 -8.64
N ARG A 32 5.30 19.46 -9.49
CA ARG A 32 6.43 18.96 -10.25
C ARG A 32 7.58 18.59 -9.31
N SER A 33 7.97 19.49 -8.40
CA SER A 33 9.03 19.19 -7.42
C SER A 33 8.65 18.05 -6.49
N MET A 34 7.37 17.89 -6.16
CA MET A 34 6.89 16.72 -5.42
C MET A 34 7.11 15.41 -6.19
N ASP A 35 6.69 15.37 -7.46
CA ASP A 35 6.85 14.19 -8.32
C ASP A 35 8.34 13.85 -8.50
N GLU A 36 9.20 14.86 -8.74
CA GLU A 36 10.66 14.68 -8.82
C GLU A 36 11.24 14.12 -7.53
N LEU A 37 10.92 14.71 -6.38
CA LEU A 37 11.38 14.26 -5.07
C LEU A 37 11.06 12.78 -4.85
N LEU A 38 9.82 12.38 -5.08
CA LEU A 38 9.37 11.00 -4.85
C LEU A 38 10.04 10.02 -5.83
N ILE A 39 10.17 10.39 -7.11
CA ILE A 39 10.88 9.57 -8.10
C ILE A 39 12.34 9.39 -7.71
N ASP A 40 13.02 10.46 -7.31
CA ASP A 40 14.42 10.42 -6.87
C ASP A 40 14.58 9.54 -5.62
N ARG A 41 13.66 9.65 -4.65
CA ARG A 41 13.65 8.81 -3.45
C ARG A 41 13.47 7.33 -3.80
N ILE A 42 12.53 7.00 -4.68
CA ILE A 42 12.33 5.61 -5.15
C ILE A 42 13.60 5.10 -5.85
N ASN A 43 14.12 5.87 -6.81
CA ASN A 43 15.28 5.47 -7.62
C ASN A 43 16.60 5.41 -6.82
N SER A 44 16.71 6.15 -5.71
CA SER A 44 17.85 6.07 -4.80
C SER A 44 17.88 4.79 -3.95
N ARG A 45 16.72 4.14 -3.77
CA ARG A 45 16.56 2.95 -2.91
C ARG A 45 16.44 1.67 -3.73
N VAL A 46 15.65 1.70 -4.80
CA VAL A 46 15.25 0.49 -5.55
C VAL A 46 16.10 0.34 -6.80
N ASN A 47 16.75 -0.82 -6.96
CA ASN A 47 17.52 -1.12 -8.17
C ASN A 47 16.63 -1.65 -9.29
N ARG A 48 17.12 -1.58 -10.53
CA ARG A 48 16.40 -2.05 -11.73
C ARG A 48 15.87 -3.49 -11.63
N ARG A 49 16.62 -4.39 -10.98
CA ARG A 49 16.29 -5.83 -10.85
C ARG A 49 15.56 -6.19 -9.56
N ASP A 50 15.29 -5.22 -8.70
CA ASP A 50 14.50 -5.45 -7.49
C ASP A 50 13.02 -5.62 -7.85
N HIS A 51 12.18 -5.85 -6.84
CA HIS A 51 10.73 -5.84 -6.94
C HIS A 51 10.19 -4.70 -6.08
N LEU A 52 9.36 -3.83 -6.63
CA LEU A 52 8.60 -2.85 -5.86
C LEU A 52 7.11 -3.24 -5.79
N LEU A 53 6.58 -3.39 -4.58
CA LEU A 53 5.16 -3.48 -4.30
C LEU A 53 4.62 -2.07 -4.00
N HIS A 54 3.68 -1.58 -4.82
CA HIS A 54 3.02 -0.29 -4.59
C HIS A 54 1.59 -0.53 -4.07
N LEU A 55 1.26 -0.13 -2.85
CA LEU A 55 -0.06 -0.39 -2.25
C LEU A 55 -1.06 0.75 -2.54
N GLY A 56 -1.17 1.09 -3.81
CA GLY A 56 -2.26 1.93 -4.32
C GLY A 56 -2.00 3.42 -4.30
N ASP A 57 -2.87 4.15 -4.99
CA ASP A 57 -2.84 5.60 -5.18
C ASP A 57 -1.50 6.07 -5.80
N PHE A 58 -1.16 5.44 -6.93
CA PHE A 58 0.05 5.79 -7.68
C PHE A 58 -0.02 7.22 -8.24
N THR A 59 -1.19 7.64 -8.72
CA THR A 59 -1.44 9.04 -9.08
C THR A 59 -2.50 9.65 -8.17
N GLY A 60 -2.58 10.99 -8.16
CA GLY A 60 -3.75 11.70 -7.65
C GLY A 60 -5.06 11.35 -8.36
N PRO A 61 -6.18 11.96 -7.91
CA PRO A 61 -7.48 11.85 -8.57
C PRO A 61 -7.39 12.15 -10.08
N ARG A 62 -7.89 11.23 -10.90
CA ARG A 62 -7.88 11.34 -12.37
C ARG A 62 -9.17 10.81 -12.98
N ILE A 63 -9.44 11.23 -14.21
CA ILE A 63 -10.52 10.68 -15.03
C ILE A 63 -10.01 9.43 -15.75
N TRP A 64 -10.72 8.31 -15.57
CA TRP A 64 -10.30 7.01 -16.08
C TRP A 64 -11.20 6.43 -17.19
N LYS A 65 -12.08 7.24 -17.77
CA LYS A 65 -13.04 6.83 -18.81
C LYS A 65 -12.95 7.75 -20.02
N GLY A 66 -13.34 7.25 -21.19
CA GLY A 66 -13.30 8.01 -22.44
C GLY A 66 -11.89 8.42 -22.85
N ASP A 67 -11.80 9.43 -23.73
CA ASP A 67 -10.52 9.93 -24.27
C ASP A 67 -9.61 10.51 -23.18
N GLU A 68 -10.18 11.23 -22.22
CA GLU A 68 -9.47 11.72 -21.02
C GLU A 68 -8.89 10.57 -20.18
N GLY A 69 -9.58 9.43 -20.19
CA GLY A 69 -9.10 8.20 -19.59
C GLY A 69 -7.80 7.71 -20.20
N GLU A 70 -7.61 7.83 -21.51
CA GLU A 70 -6.37 7.42 -22.19
C GLU A 70 -5.24 8.42 -21.95
N VAL A 71 -5.54 9.72 -21.88
CA VAL A 71 -4.57 10.74 -21.45
C VAL A 71 -4.06 10.45 -20.04
N SER A 72 -4.95 10.09 -19.11
CA SER A 72 -4.57 9.72 -17.74
C SER A 72 -3.72 8.45 -17.68
N MET A 73 -3.99 7.47 -18.56
CA MET A 73 -3.14 6.26 -18.66
C MET A 73 -1.76 6.57 -19.21
N GLN A 74 -1.66 7.45 -20.22
CA GLN A 74 -0.37 7.87 -20.76
C GLN A 74 0.45 8.64 -19.71
N TYR A 75 -0.19 9.52 -18.94
CA TYR A 75 0.47 10.22 -17.83
C TYR A 75 1.03 9.25 -16.79
N ALA A 76 0.19 8.33 -16.29
CA ALA A 76 0.62 7.34 -15.31
C ALA A 76 1.74 6.42 -15.85
N LYS A 77 1.65 6.04 -17.14
CA LYS A 77 2.70 5.27 -17.82
C LYS A 77 4.02 6.05 -17.88
N GLY A 78 3.98 7.34 -18.24
CA GLY A 78 5.16 8.20 -18.30
C GLY A 78 5.86 8.32 -16.94
N LEU A 79 5.10 8.46 -15.84
CA LEU A 79 5.67 8.43 -14.48
C LEU A 79 6.28 7.07 -14.13
N ARG A 80 5.58 5.98 -14.45
CA ARG A 80 6.07 4.62 -14.23
C ARG A 80 7.39 4.38 -14.94
N GLU A 81 7.57 4.86 -16.17
CA GLU A 81 8.80 4.70 -16.97
C GLU A 81 10.00 5.45 -16.37
N ARG A 82 9.77 6.45 -15.53
CA ARG A 82 10.81 7.19 -14.81
C ARG A 82 11.34 6.44 -13.57
N ILE A 83 10.62 5.43 -13.11
CA ILE A 83 11.05 4.55 -12.01
C ILE A 83 11.91 3.42 -12.58
N PHE A 84 13.17 3.33 -12.14
CA PHE A 84 14.16 2.39 -12.69
C PHE A 84 13.80 0.92 -12.48
N CYS A 85 13.06 0.60 -11.42
CA CYS A 85 12.63 -0.76 -11.14
C CYS A 85 11.79 -1.33 -12.28
N GLU A 86 12.19 -2.47 -12.85
CA GLU A 86 11.46 -3.10 -13.95
C GLU A 86 10.24 -3.88 -13.44
N THR A 87 10.33 -4.48 -12.25
CA THR A 87 9.23 -5.25 -11.67
C THR A 87 8.49 -4.42 -10.64
N ILE A 88 7.33 -3.89 -11.02
CA ILE A 88 6.44 -3.17 -10.09
C ILE A 88 5.07 -3.82 -10.14
N GLU A 89 4.62 -4.38 -9.02
CA GLU A 89 3.25 -4.84 -8.83
C GLU A 89 2.48 -3.83 -8.00
N ILE A 90 1.20 -3.64 -8.31
CA ILE A 90 0.35 -2.67 -7.63
C ILE A 90 -0.85 -3.34 -6.95
N VAL A 91 -1.14 -2.96 -5.70
CA VAL A 91 -2.44 -3.23 -5.07
C VAL A 91 -3.28 -1.97 -5.23
N ARG A 92 -4.44 -2.07 -5.87
CA ARG A 92 -5.24 -0.93 -6.33
C ARG A 92 -5.73 -0.06 -5.17
N GLY A 93 -5.49 1.25 -5.24
CA GLY A 93 -6.08 2.26 -4.36
C GLY A 93 -7.38 2.87 -4.89
N ASN A 94 -7.98 3.81 -4.14
CA ASN A 94 -9.23 4.46 -4.57
C ASN A 94 -9.05 5.40 -5.77
N HIS A 95 -7.88 6.00 -5.94
CA HIS A 95 -7.60 6.90 -7.07
C HIS A 95 -7.13 6.15 -8.32
N ASP A 96 -6.79 4.88 -8.21
CA ASP A 96 -6.31 4.09 -9.32
C ASP A 96 -7.45 3.59 -10.24
N PRO A 97 -7.20 3.42 -11.55
CA PRO A 97 -8.17 2.85 -12.46
C PRO A 97 -8.41 1.37 -12.17
N ALA A 98 -9.47 0.81 -12.76
CA ALA A 98 -9.75 -0.62 -12.68
C ALA A 98 -8.52 -1.48 -13.00
N ARG A 99 -8.34 -2.57 -12.25
CA ARG A 99 -7.20 -3.51 -12.32
C ARG A 99 -6.74 -3.87 -13.73
N LYS A 100 -7.67 -4.09 -14.66
CA LYS A 100 -7.37 -4.41 -16.07
C LYS A 100 -6.55 -3.32 -16.77
N ARG A 101 -6.76 -2.04 -16.43
CA ARG A 101 -5.99 -0.92 -16.98
C ARG A 101 -4.62 -0.83 -16.30
N LEU A 102 -4.54 -1.01 -14.98
CA LEU A 102 -3.27 -1.05 -14.25
C LEU A 102 -2.29 -2.09 -14.79
N LYS A 103 -2.76 -3.28 -15.17
CA LYS A 103 -1.93 -4.33 -15.81
C LYS A 103 -1.30 -3.93 -17.16
N LYS A 104 -1.69 -2.80 -17.74
CA LYS A 104 -1.04 -2.22 -18.93
C LYS A 104 0.19 -1.37 -18.60
N ILE A 105 0.35 -0.99 -17.32
CA ILE A 105 1.42 -0.11 -16.80
C ILE A 105 2.35 -0.91 -15.88
N PHE A 106 1.79 -1.79 -15.06
CA PHE A 106 2.50 -2.54 -14.01
C PHE A 106 2.65 -4.02 -14.38
N SER A 107 3.62 -4.70 -13.76
CA SER A 107 3.91 -6.12 -13.98
C SER A 107 2.74 -7.02 -13.57
N ASP A 108 2.06 -6.66 -12.48
CA ASP A 108 0.75 -7.21 -12.12
C ASP A 108 -0.05 -6.18 -11.32
N ALA A 109 -1.35 -6.44 -11.16
CA ALA A 109 -2.24 -5.61 -10.37
C ALA A 109 -3.24 -6.46 -9.58
N HIS A 110 -3.47 -6.08 -8.32
CA HIS A 110 -4.26 -6.81 -7.34
C HIS A 110 -5.30 -5.90 -6.70
N GLU A 111 -6.43 -6.44 -6.23
CA GLU A 111 -7.31 -5.71 -5.30
C GLU A 111 -6.85 -5.93 -3.84
N ILE A 112 -6.43 -7.15 -3.53
CA ILE A 112 -5.76 -7.54 -2.28
C ILE A 112 -4.69 -8.57 -2.68
N LEU A 113 -3.48 -8.44 -2.17
CA LEU A 113 -2.38 -9.39 -2.36
C LEU A 113 -2.13 -10.15 -1.05
N SER A 114 -1.99 -11.47 -1.11
CA SER A 114 -1.76 -12.31 0.07
C SER A 114 -0.77 -13.42 -0.26
N PHE A 115 0.32 -13.51 0.50
CA PHE A 115 1.38 -14.50 0.29
C PHE A 115 1.96 -15.03 1.61
N LYS A 116 2.74 -16.11 1.52
CA LYS A 116 3.49 -16.75 2.62
C LYS A 116 4.94 -16.97 2.17
N GLY A 117 5.83 -17.34 3.09
CA GLY A 117 7.17 -17.80 2.72
C GLY A 117 8.23 -16.70 2.70
N TRP A 118 7.91 -15.49 3.16
CA TRP A 118 8.85 -14.38 3.12
C TRP A 118 10.03 -14.61 4.09
N ALA A 119 11.26 -14.44 3.60
CA ALA A 119 12.52 -14.77 4.29
C ALA A 119 12.61 -16.22 4.85
N GLY A 120 11.85 -17.17 4.29
CA GLY A 120 11.77 -18.55 4.80
C GLY A 120 10.81 -18.74 5.98
N GLY A 121 10.12 -17.68 6.41
CA GLY A 121 9.06 -17.72 7.42
C GLY A 121 7.77 -18.38 6.90
N GLN A 122 6.87 -18.74 7.82
CA GLN A 122 5.57 -19.36 7.49
C GLN A 122 4.42 -18.34 7.59
N GLU A 123 4.72 -17.13 8.08
CA GLU A 123 3.79 -16.05 8.31
C GLU A 123 3.18 -15.58 7.00
N ARG A 124 1.88 -15.26 7.06
CA ARG A 124 1.16 -14.65 5.95
C ARG A 124 1.35 -13.15 5.99
N VAL A 125 1.55 -12.54 4.82
CA VAL A 125 1.49 -11.09 4.63
C VAL A 125 0.27 -10.78 3.76
N VAL A 126 -0.55 -9.84 4.21
CA VAL A 126 -1.72 -9.35 3.49
C VAL A 126 -1.52 -7.88 3.16
N CYS A 127 -1.48 -7.55 1.87
CA CYS A 127 -1.36 -6.20 1.37
C CYS A 127 -2.71 -5.74 0.80
N CYS A 128 -3.23 -4.64 1.31
CA CYS A 128 -4.45 -3.97 0.84
C CYS A 128 -4.21 -2.47 0.94
N HIS A 129 -4.65 -1.68 -0.03
CA HIS A 129 -4.49 -0.22 0.08
C HIS A 129 -5.17 0.33 1.34
N TYR A 130 -6.36 -0.17 1.68
CA TYR A 130 -7.09 0.27 2.87
C TYR A 130 -6.64 -0.47 4.13
N PRO A 131 -6.55 0.23 5.28
CA PRO A 131 -6.34 -0.42 6.58
C PRO A 131 -7.54 -1.29 6.93
N MET A 132 -7.33 -2.60 7.01
CA MET A 132 -8.40 -3.52 7.36
C MET A 132 -8.49 -3.73 8.87
N ARG A 133 -9.72 -3.70 9.40
CA ARG A 133 -9.97 -4.04 10.81
C ARG A 133 -9.62 -5.50 11.14
N THR A 134 -9.72 -6.37 10.14
CA THR A 134 -9.35 -7.80 10.21
C THR A 134 -8.77 -8.23 8.88
N TRP A 135 -7.80 -9.16 8.91
CA TRP A 135 -7.23 -9.76 7.71
C TRP A 135 -7.04 -11.27 7.90
N GLN A 136 -6.78 -11.96 6.80
CA GLN A 136 -6.60 -13.40 6.80
C GLN A 136 -5.43 -13.79 7.72
N GLY A 137 -5.74 -14.54 8.78
CA GLY A 137 -4.73 -15.05 9.73
C GLY A 137 -4.26 -14.06 10.79
N ILE A 138 -4.98 -12.95 11.02
CA ILE A 138 -4.63 -11.92 12.03
C ILE A 138 -4.33 -12.51 13.43
N PHE A 139 -5.08 -13.53 13.84
CA PHE A 139 -4.90 -14.20 15.14
C PHE A 139 -3.77 -15.24 15.14
N ASP A 140 -3.31 -15.64 13.95
CA ASP A 140 -2.25 -16.64 13.74
C ASP A 140 -0.90 -15.97 13.42
N GLY A 141 -0.76 -14.67 13.76
CA GLY A 141 0.46 -13.90 13.56
C GLY A 141 0.67 -13.36 12.14
N ALA A 142 -0.34 -13.42 11.26
CA ALA A 142 -0.26 -12.81 9.94
C ALA A 142 -0.11 -11.29 10.04
N MET A 143 0.63 -10.74 9.09
CA MET A 143 0.97 -9.32 9.02
C MET A 143 0.14 -8.60 7.97
N HIS A 144 -0.09 -7.31 8.16
CA HIS A 144 -0.85 -6.49 7.22
C HIS A 144 -0.13 -5.18 6.87
N LEU A 145 0.09 -4.97 5.57
CA LEU A 145 0.64 -3.72 5.05
C LEU A 145 -0.48 -2.96 4.32
N TYR A 146 -0.58 -1.66 4.56
CA TYR A 146 -1.59 -0.79 3.96
C TYR A 146 -1.07 0.62 3.65
N GLY A 147 -1.84 1.43 2.93
CA GLY A 147 -1.57 2.85 2.70
C GLY A 147 -2.76 3.69 3.15
N HIS A 148 -3.21 4.63 2.32
CA HIS A 148 -4.47 5.37 2.41
C HIS A 148 -4.61 6.35 3.58
N THR A 149 -4.01 6.05 4.74
CA THR A 149 -4.23 6.82 5.96
C THR A 149 -3.19 7.88 6.23
N HIS A 150 -2.06 7.86 5.52
CA HIS A 150 -0.96 8.81 5.69
C HIS A 150 -0.54 8.92 7.16
N GLY A 151 -0.52 7.79 7.87
CA GLY A 151 -0.17 7.72 9.29
C GLY A 151 -1.25 8.22 10.27
N ALA A 152 -2.41 8.66 9.79
CA ALA A 152 -3.49 9.18 10.63
C ALA A 152 -4.24 8.08 11.42
N PHE A 153 -4.05 6.80 11.06
CA PHE A 153 -4.76 5.68 11.68
C PHE A 153 -3.83 4.86 12.57
N GLU A 154 -4.27 4.61 13.81
CA GLU A 154 -3.54 3.77 14.75
C GLU A 154 -3.43 2.33 14.21
N SER A 155 -2.20 1.82 14.14
CA SER A 155 -1.93 0.44 13.76
C SER A 155 -2.49 -0.53 14.79
N ILE A 156 -3.17 -1.58 14.35
CA ILE A 156 -3.66 -2.67 15.20
C ILE A 156 -2.80 -3.91 14.97
N GLY A 157 -2.34 -4.56 16.03
CA GLY A 157 -1.55 -5.80 15.92
C GLY A 157 -0.33 -5.62 15.05
N ARG A 158 -0.02 -6.64 14.23
CA ARG A 158 1.09 -6.65 13.28
C ARG A 158 0.72 -5.98 11.96
N SER A 159 0.40 -4.69 12.00
CA SER A 159 0.04 -3.94 10.81
C SER A 159 0.71 -2.58 10.76
N THR A 160 0.91 -2.04 9.56
CA THR A 160 1.50 -0.71 9.41
C THR A 160 1.16 -0.06 8.08
N ASP A 161 1.12 1.27 8.11
CA ASP A 161 1.02 2.13 6.94
C ASP A 161 2.39 2.18 6.24
N VAL A 162 2.45 1.84 4.96
CA VAL A 162 3.64 1.86 4.09
C VAL A 162 3.59 3.01 3.07
N GLY A 163 2.67 3.97 3.25
CA GLY A 163 2.59 5.21 2.48
C GLY A 163 3.86 6.03 2.57
N VAL A 164 4.24 6.70 1.48
CA VAL A 164 5.49 7.48 1.38
C VAL A 164 5.66 8.48 2.52
N ASP A 165 4.55 9.06 3.01
CA ASP A 165 4.55 10.06 4.07
C ASP A 165 5.01 9.49 5.44
N CYS A 166 4.96 8.15 5.61
CA CYS A 166 5.43 7.46 6.82
C CYS A 166 6.89 6.97 6.74
N TRP A 167 7.53 7.03 5.56
CA TRP A 167 8.81 6.35 5.29
C TRP A 167 9.84 7.23 4.56
N GLU A 168 9.98 8.47 5.03
CA GLU A 168 10.89 9.48 4.48
C GLU A 168 10.69 9.70 2.96
N TYR A 169 9.43 9.67 2.53
CA TYR A 169 9.01 9.92 1.16
C TYR A 169 9.57 8.90 0.14
N GLY A 170 9.75 7.64 0.54
CA GLY A 170 10.21 6.60 -0.37
C GLY A 170 9.95 5.17 0.11
N PRO A 171 10.30 4.16 -0.70
CA PRO A 171 10.04 2.76 -0.38
C PRO A 171 10.84 2.27 0.83
N VAL A 172 10.28 1.32 1.57
CA VAL A 172 10.96 0.59 2.65
C VAL A 172 11.24 -0.85 2.21
N LEU A 173 12.34 -1.45 2.68
CA LEU A 173 12.61 -2.87 2.45
C LEU A 173 11.52 -3.71 3.10
N LEU A 174 11.00 -4.69 2.35
CA LEU A 174 9.95 -5.57 2.84
C LEU A 174 10.43 -6.37 4.06
N ASP A 175 11.68 -6.82 4.07
CA ASP A 175 12.29 -7.50 5.23
C ASP A 175 12.27 -6.62 6.48
N ASP A 176 12.71 -5.37 6.36
CA ASP A 176 12.84 -4.46 7.50
C ASP A 176 11.47 -4.11 8.10
N VAL A 177 10.47 -3.82 7.26
CA VAL A 177 9.13 -3.48 7.75
C VAL A 177 8.44 -4.68 8.39
N LEU A 178 8.61 -5.89 7.82
CA LEU A 178 8.01 -7.10 8.38
C LEU A 178 8.69 -7.51 9.69
N ALA A 179 10.02 -7.39 9.78
CA ALA A 179 10.74 -7.61 11.04
C ALA A 179 10.25 -6.65 12.13
N ARG A 180 10.09 -5.35 11.79
CA ARG A 180 9.59 -4.33 12.73
C ARG A 180 8.19 -4.65 13.27
N ILE A 181 7.24 -5.04 12.41
CA ILE A 181 5.87 -5.35 12.88
C ILE A 181 5.74 -6.75 13.49
N ALA A 182 6.69 -7.66 13.26
CA ALA A 182 6.71 -8.96 13.92
C ALA A 182 6.98 -8.86 15.44
N GLU A 183 7.69 -7.81 15.86
CA GLU A 183 7.94 -7.49 17.28
C GLU A 183 6.65 -7.13 18.04
N GLN A 184 5.61 -6.72 17.31
CA GLN A 184 4.30 -6.44 17.89
C GLN A 184 3.57 -7.75 18.21
N PRO A 185 2.83 -7.83 19.34
CA PRO A 185 2.02 -9.00 19.63
C PRO A 185 0.91 -9.15 18.59
N ALA A 186 0.60 -10.40 18.22
CA ALA A 186 -0.60 -10.68 17.44
C ALA A 186 -1.83 -10.27 18.26
N PRO A 187 -2.86 -9.63 17.66
CA PRO A 187 -4.08 -9.29 18.37
C PRO A 187 -4.73 -10.53 18.95
N LYS A 188 -5.29 -10.42 20.15
CA LYS A 188 -6.17 -11.46 20.68
C LYS A 188 -7.58 -11.28 20.11
N ARG A 189 -8.33 -12.38 19.99
CA ARG A 189 -9.74 -12.34 19.55
C ARG A 189 -10.61 -11.39 20.37
N ALA A 190 -10.32 -11.25 21.66
CA ALA A 190 -11.03 -10.36 22.57
C ALA A 190 -10.72 -8.85 22.37
N GLU A 191 -9.63 -8.51 21.68
CA GLU A 191 -9.16 -7.13 21.49
C GLU A 191 -9.75 -6.48 20.23
N ILE A 192 -10.22 -7.27 19.27
CA ILE A 192 -11.02 -6.76 18.15
C ILE A 192 -12.42 -6.47 18.72
N PRO A 193 -12.96 -5.23 18.60
CA PRO A 193 -14.18 -4.85 19.28
C PRO A 193 -15.28 -5.89 19.02
N PRO A 194 -15.86 -6.49 20.08
CA PRO A 194 -16.93 -7.45 19.91
C PRO A 194 -18.07 -6.77 19.16
N ARG A 195 -18.49 -7.39 18.06
CA ARG A 195 -19.63 -6.93 17.26
C ARG A 195 -20.84 -6.74 18.19
N ARG A 196 -21.32 -5.50 18.27
CA ARG A 196 -22.66 -5.13 18.78
C ARG A 196 -23.77 -5.32 17.74
N GLN A 197 -23.46 -5.91 16.58
CA GLN A 197 -24.52 -6.32 15.65
C GLN A 197 -25.11 -7.62 16.18
N ALA A 198 -26.30 -7.55 16.76
CA ALA A 198 -27.03 -8.71 17.21
C ALA A 198 -27.13 -9.72 16.06
N MET A 199 -26.71 -10.97 16.32
CA MET A 199 -27.00 -12.06 15.40
C MET A 199 -28.52 -12.16 15.29
N GLN A 200 -29.07 -12.01 14.09
CA GLN A 200 -30.52 -12.11 13.86
C GLN A 200 -31.04 -13.54 14.01
N ASN A 201 -30.17 -14.50 14.35
CA ASN A 201 -30.53 -15.89 14.61
C ASN A 201 -30.45 -16.19 16.13
N PRO A 202 -31.59 -16.42 16.81
CA PRO A 202 -31.65 -16.63 18.26
C PRO A 202 -30.99 -17.93 18.75
N LYS A 203 -30.56 -18.84 17.87
CA LYS A 203 -30.04 -20.17 18.25
C LYS A 203 -28.54 -20.26 18.55
N ILE A 204 -27.76 -19.19 18.38
CA ILE A 204 -26.28 -19.24 18.45
C ILE A 204 -25.71 -18.45 19.66
N ALA A 205 -26.58 -17.94 20.54
CA ALA A 205 -26.14 -17.15 21.70
C ALA A 205 -25.29 -17.92 22.74
N SER A 206 -25.17 -19.25 22.66
CA SER A 206 -24.50 -20.08 23.67
C SER A 206 -23.10 -20.59 23.31
N ILE A 207 -22.55 -20.31 22.12
CA ILE A 207 -21.30 -20.96 21.66
C ILE A 207 -20.06 -20.06 21.80
N ILE A 208 -20.21 -18.81 22.24
CA ILE A 208 -19.10 -17.85 22.30
C ILE A 208 -18.89 -17.40 23.74
N HIS A 209 -18.24 -18.23 24.55
CA HIS A 209 -17.48 -17.86 25.75
C HIS A 209 -16.16 -18.63 25.74
#